data_AF-F2JV42-F1
#
_entry.id   AF-F2JV42-F1
#
_cell.length_a   1.000
_cell.length_b   1.000
_cell.length_c   1.000
_cell.angle_alpha   90.00
_cell.angle_beta   90.00
_cell.angle_gamma   90.00
#
_symmetry.space_group_name_H-M   'P 1'
#
loop_
_entity.id
_entity.type
_entity.pdbx_description
1 polymer ?
#
loop_
_entity_poly.entity_id
_entity_poly.type
_entity_poly.pdbx_seq_one_letter_code
_entity_poly.pdbx_strand_id
1 'polypeptide(L)'
;MIKFYIFAIFITCFCAYGIWPILTAMIVMMLGEEKLVGVIGLAIYSVTALIQLMSMIMVFKRRKKAAFVFFAAIFVPVLFRLSDIALEASDGGTGVSWNGVTETLLFPLLAVGVIFMSDAKYYFEPKMED
;
A
#
# COMPACT_ATOMS: atom_id res chain seq x y z
N MET A 1 -17.99 6.05 15.13
CA MET A 1 -18.01 5.85 13.66
C MET A 1 -16.68 6.16 13.01
N ILE A 2 -16.16 7.39 13.05
CA ILE A 2 -14.89 7.79 12.39
C ILE A 2 -13.70 6.87 12.71
N LYS A 3 -13.52 6.48 13.98
CA LYS A 3 -12.44 5.55 14.38
C LYS A 3 -12.51 4.23 13.60
N PHE A 4 -13.69 3.61 13.53
CA PHE A 4 -13.89 2.33 12.87
C PHE A 4 -13.56 2.40 11.37
N TYR A 5 -13.96 3.50 10.71
CA TYR A 5 -13.61 3.73 9.30
C TYR A 5 -12.09 3.85 9.09
N ILE A 6 -11.39 4.56 9.97
CA ILE A 6 -9.93 4.66 9.92
C ILE A 6 -9.31 3.26 10.08
N PHE A 7 -9.71 2.51 11.11
CA PHE A 7 -9.22 1.14 11.31
C PHE A 7 -9.46 0.27 10.07
N ALA A 8 -10.66 0.31 9.49
CA ALA A 8 -11.01 -0.45 8.30
C ALA A 8 -10.13 -0.08 7.10
N ILE A 9 -9.86 1.21 6.86
CA ILE A 9 -9.00 1.67 5.77
C ILE A 9 -7.58 1.14 5.93
N PHE A 10 -6.99 1.30 7.12
CA PHE A 10 -5.62 0.84 7.38
C PHE A 10 -5.50 -0.68 7.26
N ILE A 11 -6.46 -1.45 7.78
CA ILE A 11 -6.47 -2.91 7.64
C ILE A 11 -6.62 -3.32 6.17
N THR A 12 -7.57 -2.72 5.45
CA THR A 12 -7.80 -3.04 4.03
C THR A 12 -6.56 -2.73 3.19
N CYS A 13 -5.92 -1.59 3.43
CA CYS A 13 -4.67 -1.23 2.77
C CYS A 13 -3.52 -2.18 3.13
N PHE A 14 -3.40 -2.59 4.40
CA PHE A 14 -2.38 -3.54 4.83
C PHE A 14 -2.58 -4.91 4.18
N CYS A 15 -3.82 -5.38 4.05
CA CYS A 15 -4.10 -6.62 3.34
C CYS A 15 -3.77 -6.52 1.84
N ALA A 16 -4.20 -5.43 1.19
CA ALA A 16 -4.04 -5.25 -0.26
C ALA A 16 -2.59 -4.93 -0.70
N TYR A 17 -1.81 -4.21 0.13
CA TYR A 17 -0.46 -3.74 -0.24
C TYR A 17 0.64 -4.24 0.69
N GLY A 18 0.32 -4.94 1.76
CA GLY A 18 1.30 -5.63 2.61
C GLY A 18 1.25 -7.13 2.37
N ILE A 19 0.11 -7.75 2.68
CA ILE A 19 -0.04 -9.22 2.62
C ILE A 19 -0.08 -9.71 1.17
N TRP A 20 -0.88 -9.10 0.31
CA TRP A 20 -1.05 -9.56 -1.06
C TRP A 20 0.26 -9.59 -1.87
N PRO A 21 1.10 -8.53 -1.87
CA PRO A 21 2.41 -8.58 -2.53
C PRO A 21 3.32 -9.70 -2.02
N ILE A 22 3.34 -9.95 -0.70
CA ILE A 22 4.07 -11.07 -0.11
C ILE A 22 3.58 -12.40 -0.68
N LEU A 23 2.26 -12.62 -0.70
CA LEU A 23 1.68 -13.86 -1.25
C LEU A 23 2.04 -14.02 -2.73
N THR A 24 1.99 -12.95 -3.53
CA THR A 24 2.39 -13.02 -4.94
C THR A 24 3.87 -13.36 -5.10
N ALA A 25 4.76 -12.79 -4.29
CA ALA A 25 6.18 -13.12 -4.33
C ALA A 25 6.46 -14.57 -3.90
N MET A 26 5.72 -15.09 -2.89
CA MET A 26 5.79 -16.50 -2.52
C MET A 26 5.35 -17.41 -3.66
N ILE A 27 4.24 -17.07 -4.34
CA ILE A 27 3.76 -17.82 -5.50
C ILE A 27 4.81 -17.82 -6.62
N VAL A 28 5.40 -16.67 -6.95
CA VAL A 28 6.48 -16.57 -7.96
C VAL A 28 7.70 -17.40 -7.56
N MET A 29 8.08 -17.40 -6.28
CA MET A 29 9.19 -18.22 -5.79
C MET A 29 8.91 -19.72 -5.90
N MET A 30 7.66 -20.14 -5.67
CA MET A 30 7.26 -21.56 -5.68
C MET A 30 7.00 -22.09 -7.10
N LEU A 31 6.35 -21.30 -7.95
CA LEU A 31 5.82 -21.73 -9.26
C LEU A 31 6.46 -21.02 -10.45
N GLY A 32 7.16 -19.91 -10.23
CA GLY A 32 7.75 -19.11 -11.30
C GLY A 32 9.09 -19.67 -11.79
N GLU A 33 9.37 -19.41 -13.07
CA GLU A 33 10.67 -19.71 -13.68
C GLU A 33 11.78 -18.81 -13.09
N GLU A 34 11.43 -17.55 -12.79
CA GLU A 34 12.33 -16.54 -12.23
C GLU A 34 12.31 -16.51 -10.70
N LYS A 35 12.78 -17.58 -10.06
CA LYS A 35 12.80 -17.70 -8.59
C LYS A 35 13.52 -16.55 -7.89
N LEU A 36 14.55 -15.99 -8.51
CA LEU A 36 15.32 -14.86 -7.96
C LEU A 36 14.45 -13.60 -7.81
N VAL A 37 13.55 -13.33 -8.76
CA VAL A 37 12.59 -12.21 -8.67
C VAL A 37 11.63 -12.44 -7.52
N GLY A 38 11.16 -13.68 -7.33
CA GLY A 38 10.36 -14.07 -6.18
C GLY A 38 11.05 -13.83 -4.83
N VAL A 39 12.34 -14.20 -4.71
CA VAL A 39 13.13 -13.99 -3.48
C VAL A 39 13.33 -12.50 -3.18
N ILE A 40 13.72 -11.71 -4.19
CA ILE A 40 13.92 -10.26 -4.05
C ILE A 40 12.60 -9.58 -3.67
N GLY A 41 11.52 -9.91 -4.38
CA GLY A 41 10.18 -9.40 -4.09
C GLY A 41 9.73 -9.76 -2.68
N LEU A 42 9.95 -11.00 -2.25
CA LEU A 42 9.60 -11.45 -0.90
C LEU A 42 10.33 -10.64 0.17
N ALA A 43 11.63 -10.38 0.00
CA ALA A 43 12.42 -9.58 0.93
C ALA A 43 11.90 -8.14 1.00
N ILE A 44 11.70 -7.48 -0.15
CA ILE A 44 11.23 -6.10 -0.22
C ILE A 44 9.83 -5.98 0.39
N TYR A 45 8.88 -6.81 -0.04
CA TYR A 45 7.50 -6.75 0.42
C TYR A 45 7.37 -7.12 1.90
N SER A 46 8.20 -8.03 2.42
CA SER A 46 8.23 -8.34 3.85
C SER A 46 8.66 -7.12 4.69
N VAL A 47 9.71 -6.41 4.26
CA VAL A 47 10.16 -5.19 4.93
C VAL A 47 9.08 -4.10 4.85
N THR A 48 8.47 -3.90 3.68
CA THR A 48 7.38 -2.95 3.51
C THR A 48 6.18 -3.27 4.41
N ALA A 49 5.77 -4.54 4.48
CA ALA A 49 4.67 -4.97 5.34
C ALA A 49 4.99 -4.77 6.82
N LEU A 50 6.23 -5.01 7.26
CA LEU A 50 6.64 -4.73 8.64
C LEU A 50 6.58 -3.23 8.95
N ILE A 51 7.03 -2.38 8.04
CA ILE A 51 6.92 -0.91 8.17
C ILE A 51 5.44 -0.50 8.26
N GLN A 52 4.57 -1.06 7.42
CA GLN A 52 3.14 -0.80 7.47
C GLN A 52 2.53 -1.26 8.80
N LEU A 53 2.86 -2.47 9.27
CA LEU A 53 2.35 -2.99 10.54
C LEU A 53 2.74 -2.10 11.73
N MET A 54 4.02 -1.73 11.81
CA MET A 54 4.52 -0.84 12.85
C MET A 54 3.87 0.54 12.79
N SER A 55 3.74 1.09 11.57
CA SER A 55 3.08 2.38 11.35
C SER A 55 1.61 2.34 11.74
N MET A 56 0.90 1.25 11.43
CA MET A 56 -0.51 1.04 11.81
C MET A 56 -0.68 1.03 13.34
N ILE A 57 0.20 0.32 14.07
CA ILE A 57 0.20 0.33 15.54
C ILE A 57 0.39 1.77 16.07
N MET A 58 1.30 2.54 15.48
CA MET A 58 1.53 3.94 15.87
C MET A 58 0.36 4.86 15.49
N VAL A 59 -0.34 4.58 14.40
CA VAL A 59 -1.58 5.28 14.02
C VAL A 59 -2.65 5.04 15.07
N PHE A 60 -2.76 3.84 15.63
CA PHE A 60 -3.72 3.55 16.71
C PHE A 60 -3.39 4.29 18.01
N LYS A 61 -2.12 4.65 18.19
CA LYS A 61 -1.64 5.60 19.21
C LYS A 61 -1.77 7.07 18.77
N ARG A 62 -2.57 7.36 17.74
CA ARG A 62 -2.87 8.68 17.16
C ARG A 62 -1.63 9.45 16.68
N ARG A 63 -0.57 8.77 16.24
CA ARG A 63 0.61 9.43 15.67
C ARG A 63 0.38 9.74 14.19
N LYS A 64 0.06 11.00 13.85
CA LYS A 64 -0.17 11.45 12.46
C LYS A 64 1.00 11.13 11.52
N LYS A 65 2.24 11.31 11.98
CA LYS A 65 3.45 11.00 11.18
C LYS A 65 3.50 9.52 10.75
N ALA A 66 2.99 8.61 11.58
CA ALA A 66 2.95 7.19 11.23
C ALA A 66 1.92 6.90 10.12
N ALA A 67 0.83 7.68 10.01
CA ALA A 67 -0.07 7.55 8.87
C ALA A 67 0.65 7.87 7.56
N PHE A 68 1.49 8.92 7.52
CA PHE A 68 2.29 9.23 6.33
C PHE A 68 3.25 8.11 5.96
N VAL A 69 3.97 7.55 6.95
CA VAL A 69 4.89 6.43 6.72
C VAL A 69 4.14 5.19 6.21
N PHE A 70 2.97 4.90 6.77
CA PHE A 70 2.11 3.79 6.33
C PHE A 70 1.74 3.93 4.85
N PHE A 71 1.23 5.09 4.44
CA PHE A 71 0.85 5.33 3.04
C PHE A 71 2.06 5.41 2.11
N ALA A 72 3.19 5.99 2.55
CA ALA A 72 4.42 5.98 1.77
C ALA A 72 4.88 4.54 1.47
N ALA A 73 4.77 3.62 2.44
CA ALA A 73 5.10 2.23 2.25
C ALA A 73 4.18 1.53 1.23
N ILE A 74 2.90 1.91 1.11
CA ILE A 74 2.00 1.40 0.06
C ILE A 74 2.51 1.71 -1.35
N PHE A 75 3.18 2.85 -1.54
CA PHE A 75 3.68 3.22 -2.85
C PHE A 75 4.82 2.33 -3.33
N VAL A 76 5.47 1.55 -2.47
CA VAL A 76 6.50 0.59 -2.89
C VAL A 76 5.91 -0.45 -3.86
N PRO A 77 4.97 -1.33 -3.46
CA PRO A 77 4.38 -2.30 -4.38
C PRO A 77 3.63 -1.66 -5.55
N VAL A 78 3.05 -0.46 -5.37
CA VAL A 78 2.41 0.30 -6.45
C VAL A 78 3.42 0.69 -7.53
N LEU A 79 4.60 1.19 -7.16
CA LEU A 79 5.63 1.57 -8.12
C LEU A 79 6.18 0.36 -8.88
N PHE A 80 6.35 -0.79 -8.22
CA PHE A 80 6.74 -2.04 -8.89
C PHE A 80 5.67 -2.50 -9.89
N ARG A 81 4.40 -2.46 -9.52
CA ARG A 81 3.29 -2.76 -10.44
C ARG A 81 3.26 -1.82 -11.65
N LEU A 82 3.54 -0.53 -11.43
CA LEU A 82 3.62 0.46 -12.50
C LEU A 82 4.84 0.24 -13.40
N SER A 83 5.98 -0.19 -12.86
CA SER A 83 7.13 -0.56 -13.69
C SER A 83 6.82 -1.76 -14.57
N ASP A 84 6.10 -2.76 -14.06
CA ASP A 84 5.69 -3.92 -14.85
C ASP A 84 4.78 -3.49 -16.02
N ILE A 85 3.77 -2.65 -15.76
CA ILE A 85 2.89 -2.10 -16.81
C ILE A 85 3.68 -1.31 -17.86
N ALA A 86 4.69 -0.55 -17.44
CA ALA A 86 5.54 0.22 -18.35
C ALA A 86 6.43 -0.68 -19.22
N LEU A 87 6.96 -1.77 -18.65
CA LEU A 87 7.76 -2.75 -19.38
C LEU A 87 6.91 -3.52 -20.39
N GLU A 88 5.71 -3.97 -20.01
CA GLU A 88 4.75 -4.62 -20.91
C GLU A 88 4.38 -3.72 -22.11
N ALA A 89 4.27 -2.41 -21.88
CA ALA A 89 4.03 -1.44 -22.96
C ALA A 89 5.24 -1.24 -23.88
N SER A 90 6.46 -1.45 -23.37
CA SER A 90 7.70 -1.30 -24.15
C SER A 90 8.02 -2.52 -25.00
N ASP A 91 7.65 -3.73 -24.57
CA ASP A 91 7.95 -5.00 -25.26
C ASP A 91 7.01 -5.32 -26.45
N GLY A 92 6.41 -4.29 -27.05
CA GLY A 92 5.56 -4.42 -28.24
C GLY A 92 4.06 -4.58 -27.94
N GLY A 93 3.65 -4.40 -26.69
CA GLY A 93 2.24 -4.28 -26.29
C GLY A 93 1.55 -3.04 -26.90
N THR A 94 0.23 -3.02 -26.91
CA THR A 94 -0.67 -2.03 -27.56
C THR A 94 -0.63 -0.60 -26.98
N GLY A 95 0.53 -0.10 -26.56
CA GLY A 95 0.69 1.15 -25.80
C GLY A 95 0.39 0.98 -24.32
N VAL A 96 0.63 2.03 -23.53
CA VAL A 96 0.43 2.01 -22.07
C VAL A 96 -1.05 1.78 -21.73
N SER A 97 -1.34 0.75 -20.94
CA SER A 97 -2.68 0.49 -20.42
C SER A 97 -3.04 1.52 -19.33
N TRP A 98 -3.67 2.62 -19.74
CA TRP A 98 -4.15 3.67 -18.82
C TRP A 98 -5.15 3.14 -17.78
N ASN A 99 -5.90 2.09 -18.12
CA ASN A 99 -6.78 1.40 -17.18
C ASN A 99 -5.96 0.73 -16.08
N GLY A 100 -4.90 -0.03 -16.43
CA GLY A 100 -4.03 -0.67 -15.44
C GLY A 100 -3.33 0.33 -14.51
N VAL A 101 -2.88 1.47 -15.06
CA VAL A 101 -2.29 2.56 -14.27
C VAL A 101 -3.30 3.14 -13.28
N THR A 102 -4.51 3.43 -13.77
CA THR A 102 -5.57 4.03 -12.96
C THR A 102 -6.03 3.08 -11.86
N GLU A 103 -6.26 1.80 -12.17
CA GLU A 103 -6.64 0.78 -11.18
C GLU A 103 -5.58 0.61 -10.09
N THR A 104 -4.30 0.69 -10.47
CA THR A 104 -3.18 0.55 -9.53
C THR A 104 -3.06 1.75 -8.57
N LEU A 105 -3.35 2.98 -9.05
CA LEU A 105 -3.18 4.21 -8.29
C LEU A 105 -4.45 4.72 -7.59
N LEU A 106 -5.62 4.41 -8.12
CA LEU A 106 -6.88 5.02 -7.67
C LEU A 106 -7.18 4.70 -6.21
N PHE A 107 -7.16 3.42 -5.84
CA PHE A 107 -7.45 3.00 -4.47
C PHE A 107 -6.50 3.59 -3.41
N PRO A 108 -5.15 3.54 -3.55
CA PRO A 108 -4.26 4.09 -2.54
C PRO A 108 -4.37 5.61 -2.46
N LEU A 109 -4.59 6.31 -3.59
CA LEU A 109 -4.83 7.76 -3.59
C LEU A 109 -6.15 8.13 -2.89
N LEU A 110 -7.23 7.38 -3.12
CA LEU A 110 -8.49 7.58 -2.42
C LEU A 110 -8.34 7.34 -0.91
N ALA A 111 -7.62 6.29 -0.51
CA ALA A 111 -7.36 6.01 0.90
C ALA A 111 -6.56 7.14 1.58
N VAL A 112 -5.54 7.68 0.92
CA VAL A 112 -4.81 8.89 1.36
C VAL A 112 -5.75 10.09 1.46
N GLY A 113 -6.56 10.34 0.43
CA GLY A 113 -7.54 11.43 0.40
C GLY A 113 -8.51 11.36 1.58
N VAL A 114 -9.06 10.18 1.85
CA VAL A 114 -9.96 9.99 3.01
C VAL A 114 -9.20 10.25 4.32
N ILE A 115 -8.00 9.72 4.53
CA ILE A 115 -7.31 9.91 5.82
C ILE A 115 -6.84 11.34 6.06
N PHE A 116 -6.36 12.05 5.03
CA PHE A 116 -5.74 13.37 5.20
C PHE A 116 -6.64 14.55 4.88
N MET A 117 -7.68 14.38 4.06
CA MET A 117 -8.57 15.46 3.63
C MET A 117 -9.97 15.39 4.25
N SER A 118 -10.38 14.26 4.85
CA SER A 118 -11.68 14.14 5.52
C SER A 118 -11.62 14.43 7.02
N ASP A 119 -12.77 14.32 7.69
CA ASP A 119 -12.91 14.36 9.15
C ASP A 119 -12.08 13.30 9.89
N ALA A 120 -11.53 12.31 9.18
CA ALA A 120 -10.54 11.40 9.73
C ALA A 120 -9.30 12.12 10.27
N LYS A 121 -8.98 13.34 9.80
CA LYS A 121 -7.88 14.15 10.33
C LYS A 121 -8.04 14.44 11.84
N TYR A 122 -9.28 14.64 12.30
CA TYR A 122 -9.62 14.95 13.70
C TYR A 122 -9.31 13.79 14.65
N TYR A 123 -9.16 12.56 14.12
CA TYR A 123 -8.72 11.42 14.92
C TYR A 123 -7.31 11.63 15.49
N PHE A 124 -6.45 12.37 14.77
CA PHE A 124 -5.06 12.63 15.16
C PHE A 124 -4.88 13.90 16.00
N GLU A 125 -5.94 14.71 16.13
CA GLU A 125 -5.90 15.92 16.96
C GLU A 125 -6.10 15.53 18.44
N PRO A 126 -5.37 16.18 19.37
CA PRO A 126 -5.66 16.03 20.78
C PRO A 126 -7.10 16.48 21.03
N LYS A 127 -7.85 15.75 21.86
CA LYS A 127 -9.14 16.26 22.32
C LYS A 127 -8.86 17.57 23.04
N MET A 128 -9.48 18.66 22.59
CA MET A 128 -9.63 19.85 23.42
C MET A 128 -10.52 19.37 24.58
N GLU A 129 -9.91 19.17 25.75
CA GLU A 129 -10.67 19.03 26.99
C GLU A 129 -11.20 20.42 27.31
N ASP A 130 -12.51 20.61 27.19
CA ASP A 130 -13.24 21.74 27.77
C ASP A 130 -13.37 21.56 29.29
#